data_AF-A0A7R9ZE95-F1
#
_entry.id   AF-A0A7R9ZE95-F1
#
_cell.length_a   1.000
_cell.length_b   1.000
_cell.length_c   1.000
_cell.angle_alpha   90.00
_cell.angle_beta   90.00
_cell.angle_gamma   90.00
#
_symmetry.space_group_name_H-M   'P 1'
#
loop_
_entity.id
_entity.type
_entity.pdbx_description
1 polymer ?
#
loop_
_entity_poly.entity_id
_entity_poly.type
_entity_poly.pdbx_seq_one_letter_code
_entity_poly.pdbx_strand_id
1 'polypeptide(L)'
;KWRIKSRTNWQDRFDELAEFKAEFGHTFVPQHYAENKPLGKWVTKMRYEYNRRIKGEKTQITEERVAQLEALGFEWTAVKGSGCPNLQNRGRRPIIKYED
;
A
#
# COMPACT_ATOMS: atom_id res chain seq x y z
N LYS A 1 21.72 17.49 -13.44
CA LYS A 1 21.31 16.31 -14.25
C LYS A 1 19.85 16.00 -13.91
N TRP A 2 18.88 16.49 -14.69
CA TRP A 2 17.47 16.26 -14.41
C TRP A 2 17.00 15.00 -15.12
N ARG A 3 16.74 13.95 -14.36
CA ARG A 3 16.20 12.68 -14.85
C ARG A 3 14.68 12.83 -14.95
N ILE A 4 14.19 13.14 -16.14
CA ILE A 4 12.76 13.05 -16.46
C ILE A 4 12.40 11.55 -16.36
N LYS A 5 11.91 11.09 -15.20
CA LYS A 5 11.34 9.74 -15.06
C LYS A 5 9.97 9.72 -15.76
N SER A 6 9.99 9.58 -17.07
CA SER A 6 8.83 9.24 -17.89
C SER A 6 8.43 7.80 -17.56
N ARG A 7 7.18 7.62 -17.12
CA ARG A 7 6.55 6.41 -16.53
C ARG A 7 6.92 6.18 -15.06
N THR A 8 6.03 6.59 -14.18
CA THR A 8 6.11 6.31 -12.75
C THR A 8 5.88 4.82 -12.52
N ASN A 9 6.98 4.09 -12.34
CA ASN A 9 6.93 2.65 -12.17
C ASN A 9 6.43 2.30 -10.77
N TRP A 10 5.84 1.11 -10.63
CA TRP A 10 5.48 0.52 -9.34
C TRP A 10 6.59 0.66 -8.31
N GLN A 11 7.82 0.35 -8.74
CA GLN A 11 9.01 0.39 -7.90
C GLN A 11 9.29 1.79 -7.35
N ASP A 12 9.19 2.84 -8.18
CA ASP A 12 9.43 4.20 -7.72
C ASP A 12 8.46 4.59 -6.59
N ARG A 13 7.19 4.20 -6.71
CA ARG A 13 6.17 4.49 -5.68
C ARG A 13 6.35 3.65 -4.43
N PHE A 14 6.83 2.42 -4.59
CA PHE A 14 7.17 1.56 -3.49
C PHE A 14 8.36 2.11 -2.69
N ASP A 15 9.40 2.58 -3.39
CA ASP A 15 10.58 3.18 -2.77
C ASP A 15 10.20 4.48 -2.03
N GLU A 16 9.40 5.36 -2.65
CA GLU A 16 8.87 6.57 -2.00
C GLU A 16 8.05 6.26 -0.74
N LEU A 17 7.29 5.16 -0.74
CA LEU A 17 6.52 4.72 0.43
C LEU A 17 7.45 4.19 1.54
N ALA A 18 8.53 3.51 1.16
CA ALA A 18 9.54 3.02 2.11
C ALA A 18 10.29 4.19 2.78
N GLU A 19 10.64 5.22 2.00
CA GLU A 19 11.22 6.47 2.51
C GLU A 19 10.25 7.17 3.46
N PHE A 20 8.97 7.31 3.07
CA PHE A 20 7.95 7.90 3.94
C PHE A 20 7.79 7.13 5.26
N LYS A 21 7.84 5.80 5.22
CA LYS A 21 7.82 4.98 6.45
C LYS A 21 9.06 5.22 7.30
N ALA A 22 10.24 5.35 6.70
CA ALA A 22 11.47 5.61 7.43
C ALA A 22 11.45 6.98 8.13
N GLU A 23 10.81 7.98 7.50
CA GLU A 23 10.70 9.34 8.03
C GLU A 23 9.60 9.49 9.09
N PHE A 24 8.39 9.00 8.81
CA PHE A 24 7.21 9.19 9.66
C PHE A 24 6.94 8.00 10.61
N GLY A 25 7.61 6.87 10.41
CA GLY A 25 7.38 5.63 11.18
C GLY A 25 6.11 4.87 10.79
N HIS A 26 5.29 5.40 9.88
CA HIS A 26 4.03 4.81 9.45
C HIS A 26 3.83 4.90 7.94
N THR A 27 3.00 4.02 7.37
CA THR A 27 2.68 4.04 5.93
C THR A 27 1.35 4.76 5.63
N PHE A 28 0.81 5.52 6.59
CA PHE A 28 -0.44 6.25 6.42
C PHE A 28 -0.21 7.55 5.66
N VAL A 29 -0.12 7.46 4.33
CA VAL A 29 0.02 8.64 3.47
C VAL A 29 -1.37 9.24 3.22
N PRO A 30 -1.61 10.52 3.59
CA PRO A 30 -2.88 11.17 3.30
C PRO A 30 -3.07 11.36 1.79
N GLN A 31 -4.33 11.30 1.32
CA GLN A 31 -4.66 11.49 -0.10
C GLN A 31 -4.14 12.82 -0.65
N HIS A 32 -4.18 13.87 0.18
CA HIS A 32 -3.69 15.22 -0.12
C HIS A 32 -2.34 15.49 0.55
N TYR A 33 -1.39 14.55 0.42
CA TYR A 33 -0.03 14.80 0.88
C TYR A 33 0.60 15.94 0.05
N ALA A 34 0.89 17.07 0.70
CA ALA A 34 1.30 18.30 0.03
C ALA A 34 2.66 18.17 -0.67
N GLU A 35 3.56 17.42 -0.04
CA GLU A 35 4.95 17.20 -0.48
C GLU A 35 5.03 16.19 -1.63
N ASN A 36 4.24 15.12 -1.57
CA ASN A 36 4.14 14.14 -2.64
C ASN A 36 2.69 13.76 -2.94
N LYS A 37 1.99 14.66 -3.63
CA LYS A 37 0.62 14.45 -4.14
C LYS A 37 0.44 13.16 -4.93
N PRO A 38 1.37 12.76 -5.83
CA PRO A 38 1.19 11.51 -6.57
C PRO A 38 1.34 10.25 -5.70
N LEU A 39 2.16 10.27 -4.64
CA LEU A 39 2.23 9.17 -3.67
C LEU A 39 0.90 8.99 -2.93
N GLY A 40 0.29 10.08 -2.43
CA GLY A 40 -1.02 10.02 -1.76
C GLY A 40 -2.13 9.44 -2.65
N LYS A 41 -2.16 9.83 -3.93
CA LYS A 41 -3.07 9.24 -4.92
C LYS A 41 -2.80 7.76 -5.16
N TRP A 42 -1.53 7.36 -5.23
CA TRP A 42 -1.13 5.97 -5.43
C TRP A 42 -1.52 5.09 -4.25
N VAL A 43 -1.25 5.51 -3.01
CA VAL A 43 -1.67 4.83 -1.77
C VAL A 43 -3.19 4.65 -1.73
N THR A 44 -3.94 5.69 -2.08
CA THR A 44 -5.41 5.64 -2.16
C THR A 44 -5.87 4.62 -3.21
N LYS A 45 -5.25 4.63 -4.40
CA LYS A 45 -5.52 3.66 -5.47
C LYS A 45 -5.23 2.23 -5.01
N MET A 46 -4.13 2.01 -4.29
CA MET A 46 -3.78 0.68 -3.78
C MET A 46 -4.84 0.15 -2.81
N ARG A 47 -5.25 0.97 -1.84
CA ARG A 47 -6.32 0.60 -0.90
C ARG A 47 -7.63 0.27 -1.62
N TYR A 48 -7.98 1.05 -2.64
CA TYR A 48 -9.16 0.80 -3.46
C TYR A 48 -9.09 -0.53 -4.21
N GLU A 49 -7.98 -0.80 -4.91
CA GLU A 49 -7.76 -2.06 -5.63
C GLU A 49 -7.76 -3.25 -4.65
N TYR A 50 -7.10 -3.14 -3.49
CA TYR A 50 -7.11 -4.21 -2.48
C TYR A 50 -8.52 -4.50 -1.93
N ASN A 51 -9.31 -3.46 -1.66
CA ASN A 51 -10.69 -3.63 -1.22
C ASN A 51 -11.57 -4.32 -2.29
N ARG A 52 -11.39 -3.96 -3.57
CA ARG A 52 -12.05 -4.64 -4.69
C ARG A 52 -11.65 -6.10 -4.78
N ARG A 53 -10.38 -6.42 -4.53
CA ARG A 53 -9.88 -7.81 -4.49
C ARG A 53 -10.55 -8.59 -3.36
N ILE A 54 -10.70 -8.01 -2.17
CA ILE A 54 -11.42 -8.64 -1.05
C ILE A 54 -12.87 -8.94 -1.41
N LYS A 55 -13.52 -8.07 -2.19
CA LYS A 55 -14.88 -8.28 -2.72
C LYS A 55 -14.97 -9.32 -3.84
N GLY A 56 -13.86 -9.89 -4.28
CA GLY A 56 -13.82 -10.86 -5.38
C GLY A 56 -13.90 -10.22 -6.77
N GLU A 57 -13.68 -8.92 -6.89
CA GLU A 57 -13.68 -8.22 -8.18
C GLU A 57 -12.34 -8.34 -8.91
N LYS A 58 -12.35 -8.13 -10.23
CA LYS A 58 -11.12 -8.05 -11.03
C LYS A 58 -10.37 -6.75 -10.73
N THR A 59 -9.10 -6.89 -10.32
CA THR A 59 -8.23 -5.78 -9.92
C THR A 59 -6.94 -5.76 -10.72
N GLN A 60 -6.28 -4.60 -10.76
CA GLN A 60 -4.98 -4.42 -11.42
C GLN A 60 -3.80 -4.68 -10.47
N ILE A 61 -4.08 -4.89 -9.18
CA ILE A 61 -3.07 -5.24 -8.18
C ILE A 61 -2.84 -6.76 -8.20
N THR A 62 -1.60 -7.17 -8.44
CA THR A 62 -1.19 -8.58 -8.40
C THR A 62 -0.91 -9.03 -6.96
N GLU A 63 -0.86 -10.34 -6.73
CA GLU A 63 -0.57 -10.88 -5.40
C GLU A 63 0.83 -10.52 -4.93
N GLU A 64 1.81 -10.54 -5.83
CA GLU A 64 3.19 -10.14 -5.57
C GLU A 64 3.29 -8.70 -5.06
N ARG A 65 2.53 -7.79 -5.68
CA ARG A 65 2.48 -6.37 -5.29
C ARG A 65 1.87 -6.17 -3.91
N VAL A 66 0.84 -6.95 -3.60
CA VAL A 66 0.27 -6.97 -2.24
C VAL A 66 1.28 -7.50 -1.24
N ALA A 67 1.95 -8.61 -1.55
CA ALA A 67 2.96 -9.20 -0.67
C ALA A 67 4.14 -8.24 -0.40
N GLN A 68 4.58 -7.49 -1.42
CA GLN A 68 5.60 -6.44 -1.25
C GLN A 68 5.14 -5.34 -0.29
N LEU A 69 3.90 -4.86 -0.44
CA LEU A 69 3.32 -3.85 0.45
C LEU A 69 3.15 -4.38 1.87
N GLU A 70 2.69 -5.62 2.04
CA GLU A 70 2.56 -6.26 3.35
C GLU A 70 3.93 -6.48 4.02
N ALA A 71 4.96 -6.86 3.25
CA ALA A 71 6.32 -6.96 3.75
C ALA A 71 6.88 -5.61 4.20
N LEU A 72 6.47 -4.51 3.55
CA LEU A 72 6.77 -3.15 3.99
C LEU A 72 5.96 -2.75 5.24
N GLY A 73 4.97 -3.55 5.67
CA GLY A 73 4.07 -3.22 6.76
C GLY A 73 3.02 -2.17 6.37
N PHE A 74 2.61 -2.18 5.11
CA PHE A 74 1.62 -1.23 4.59
C PHE A 74 0.24 -1.46 5.20
N GLU A 75 -0.29 -0.43 5.83
CA GLU A 75 -1.61 -0.47 6.44
C GLU A 75 -2.72 -0.16 5.42
N TRP A 76 -3.49 -1.20 5.10
CA TRP A 76 -4.62 -1.16 4.18
C TRP A 76 -5.88 -0.49 4.76
N THR A 77 -5.97 -0.37 6.09
CA THR A 77 -7.17 0.15 6.77
C THR A 77 -7.26 1.67 6.60
N ALA A 78 -8.28 2.12 5.86
CA ALA A 78 -8.77 3.48 6.00
C ALA A 78 -9.56 3.53 7.31
N VAL A 79 -8.99 4.14 8.36
CA VAL A 79 -9.74 4.42 9.59
C VAL A 79 -10.86 5.40 9.23
N LYS A 80 -12.04 4.88 8.88
CA LYS A 80 -13.26 5.66 8.98
C LYS A 80 -13.66 5.63 10.44
N GLY A 81 -13.87 6.83 10.99
CA GLY A 81 -14.10 7.04 12.40
C GLY A 81 -15.15 6.09 12.99
N SER A 82 -14.87 5.68 14.22
CA SER A 82 -15.82 5.16 15.22
C SER A 82 -16.66 3.95 14.83
N GLY A 83 -16.26 2.79 15.37
CA GLY A 83 -17.21 1.76 15.79
C GLY A 83 -16.89 0.33 15.41
N CYS A 84 -15.69 -0.19 15.67
CA CYS A 84 -15.48 -1.65 15.81
C CYS A 84 -14.31 -1.89 16.79
N PRO A 85 -14.58 -2.40 18.01
CA PRO A 85 -13.54 -2.86 18.90
C PRO A 85 -12.98 -4.17 18.35
N ASN A 86 -11.68 -4.37 18.51
CA ASN A 86 -10.98 -5.62 18.28
C ASN A 86 -10.45 -5.87 16.85
N LEU A 87 -9.35 -5.19 16.52
CA LEU A 87 -8.41 -5.60 15.48
C LEU A 87 -7.56 -6.80 15.97
N GLN A 88 -8.21 -7.89 16.37
CA GLN A 88 -7.60 -9.21 16.46
C GLN A 88 -7.99 -10.00 15.22
N ASN A 89 -7.52 -9.53 14.07
CA ASN A 89 -7.41 -10.40 12.91
C ASN A 89 -6.09 -10.08 12.22
N ARG A 90 -5.00 -10.53 12.88
CA ARG A 90 -3.73 -10.89 12.24
C ARG A 90 -4.00 -12.09 11.31
N GLY A 91 -4.83 -11.87 10.30
CA GLY A 91 -5.49 -12.90 9.51
C GLY A 91 -5.19 -12.73 8.03
N ARG A 92 -3.90 -12.72 7.70
CA ARG A 92 -3.31 -13.22 6.44
C ARG A 92 -1.80 -13.10 6.56
N ARG A 93 -1.19 -14.10 7.23
CA ARG A 93 0.20 -14.45 6.91
C ARG A 93 0.24 -14.73 5.41
N PRO A 94 1.17 -14.17 4.63
CA PRO A 94 1.40 -14.68 3.29
C PRO A 94 1.73 -16.17 3.42
N ILE A 95 1.02 -17.01 2.66
CA ILE A 95 1.41 -18.40 2.47
C ILE A 95 2.67 -18.32 1.61
N ILE A 96 3.80 -18.08 2.26
CA ILE A 96 5.11 -18.33 1.67
C ILE A 96 5.16 -19.83 1.47
N LYS A 97 4.71 -20.29 0.29
CA LYS A 97 5.13 -21.58 -0.23
C LYS A 97 6.58 -21.39 -0.68
N TYR A 98 7.50 -21.57 0.25
CA TYR A 98 8.83 -22.00 -0.14
C TYR A 98 8.67 -23.46 -0.51
N GLU A 99 8.70 -23.75 -1.82
CA GLU A 99 8.96 -25.11 -2.29
C GLU A 99 10.47 -25.36 -2.12
N ASP A 100 10.79 -26.54 -1.57
CA ASP A 100 12.13 -27.11 -1.33
C ASP A 100 12.99 -27.20 -2.59
#